data_AF-A0AAV2BCI0-F1
#
_entry.id   AF-A0AAV2BCI0-F1
#
_cell.length_a   1.000
_cell.length_b   1.000
_cell.length_c   1.000
_cell.angle_alpha   90.00
_cell.angle_beta   90.00
_cell.angle_gamma   90.00
#
_symmetry.space_group_name_H-M   'P 1'
#
loop_
_entity.id
_entity.type
_entity.pdbx_description
1 polymer ?
#
loop_
_entity_poly.entity_id
_entity_poly.type
_entity_poly.pdbx_seq_one_letter_code
_entity_poly.pdbx_strand_id
1 'polypeptide(L)'
;MTKLPRMPSGGQKLASCSSTTMPLDAGQTMVWHSTHKVGCGFNYCPENNITKHAYFSYVCNYCPIGNHPERFDRPYTNGTACSECDGHCRGNKLCKNGCPYADFWTNCNELNSTWHNWLCDDETTDRYQACRSTCRCEGKIR
;
A
#
# COMPACT_ATOMS: atom_id res chain seq x y z
N MET A 1 -12.59 13.61 31.04
CA MET A 1 -12.72 12.36 30.28
C MET A 1 -13.11 12.72 28.86
N THR A 2 -12.14 12.86 27.96
CA THR A 2 -12.38 13.28 26.59
C THR A 2 -12.79 12.06 25.77
N LYS A 3 -14.07 11.96 25.39
CA LYS A 3 -14.55 10.95 24.44
C LYS A 3 -13.88 11.20 23.09
N LEU A 4 -13.06 10.26 22.61
CA LEU A 4 -12.68 10.23 21.20
C LEU A 4 -13.90 9.89 20.34
N PRO A 5 -14.10 10.56 19.19
CA PRO A 5 -15.22 10.28 18.30
C PRO A 5 -15.10 8.88 17.69
N ARG A 6 -16.23 8.15 17.66
CA ARG A 6 -16.35 6.90 16.88
C ARG A 6 -16.15 7.22 15.41
N MET A 7 -15.25 6.48 14.75
CA MET A 7 -15.21 6.49 13.28
C MET A 7 -16.54 5.97 12.73
N PRO A 8 -17.13 6.65 11.73
CA PRO A 8 -18.35 6.20 11.09
C PRO A 8 -18.07 4.92 10.28
N SER A 9 -18.94 3.93 10.45
CA SER A 9 -19.00 2.68 9.69
C SER A 9 -19.57 2.92 8.28
N GLY A 10 -18.91 3.80 7.52
CA GLY A 10 -19.20 4.01 6.10
C GLY A 10 -18.25 3.15 5.28
N GLY A 11 -18.80 2.19 4.54
CA GLY A 11 -18.05 1.36 3.60
C GLY A 11 -17.45 2.20 2.48
N GLN A 12 -16.27 2.75 2.70
CA GLN A 12 -15.41 3.18 1.62
C GLN A 12 -14.79 1.92 1.04
N LYS A 13 -14.87 1.74 -0.29
CA LYS A 13 -14.03 0.80 -1.01
C LYS A 13 -12.58 1.20 -0.73
N LEU A 14 -12.02 0.63 0.34
CA LEU A 14 -10.63 0.81 0.71
C LEU A 14 -9.81 0.24 -0.44
N ALA A 15 -8.92 1.07 -0.99
CA ALA A 15 -7.79 0.55 -1.75
C ALA A 15 -7.14 -0.57 -0.93
N SER A 16 -6.69 -1.65 -1.59
CA SER A 16 -6.15 -2.81 -0.89
C SER A 16 -4.92 -2.37 -0.07
N CYS A 17 -5.07 -2.33 1.25
CA CYS A 17 -4.01 -2.00 2.20
C CYS A 17 -3.84 -3.19 3.13
N SER A 18 -2.59 -3.62 3.36
CA SER A 18 -2.33 -4.74 4.25
C SER A 18 -2.33 -4.25 5.70
N SER A 19 -3.06 -4.97 6.55
CA SER A 19 -3.00 -4.81 8.01
C SER A 19 -1.98 -5.80 8.56
N THR A 20 -0.95 -5.31 9.25
CA THR A 20 0.03 -6.21 9.89
C THR A 20 -0.15 -6.17 11.40
N THR A 21 -0.46 -7.31 12.01
CA THR A 21 -0.36 -7.57 13.45
C THR A 21 0.92 -8.34 13.74
N MET A 22 1.97 -7.64 14.13
CA MET A 22 3.36 -8.08 14.41
C MET A 22 3.65 -9.60 14.32
N PRO A 23 4.12 -10.09 13.15
CA PRO A 23 5.07 -11.19 13.06
C PRO A 23 6.26 -10.77 12.17
N LEU A 24 7.17 -11.71 11.84
CA LEU A 24 8.41 -11.49 11.07
C LEU A 24 8.23 -10.72 9.74
N ASP A 25 7.02 -10.70 9.17
CA ASP A 25 6.67 -10.02 7.91
C ASP A 25 6.56 -8.48 8.03
N ALA A 26 6.53 -7.95 9.25
CA ALA A 26 6.40 -6.50 9.50
C ALA A 26 7.63 -5.70 9.04
N GLY A 27 8.82 -6.30 9.07
CA GLY A 27 10.04 -5.65 8.57
C GLY A 27 9.93 -5.32 7.08
N GLN A 28 9.33 -6.22 6.31
CA GLN A 28 9.26 -6.15 4.86
C GLN A 28 8.32 -5.04 4.37
N THR A 29 7.17 -4.89 5.01
CA THR A 29 6.19 -3.85 4.66
C THR A 29 6.69 -2.44 4.98
N MET A 30 7.50 -2.27 6.04
CA MET A 30 8.05 -0.97 6.42
C MET A 30 9.05 -0.39 5.40
N VAL A 31 9.74 -1.27 4.66
CA VAL A 31 10.77 -0.87 3.68
C VAL A 31 10.33 -1.09 2.23
N TRP A 32 9.04 -1.35 2.00
CA TRP A 32 8.52 -1.63 0.67
C TRP A 32 8.52 -0.39 -0.22
N HIS A 33 9.22 -0.44 -1.37
CA HIS A 33 9.56 0.75 -2.17
C HIS A 33 8.36 1.56 -2.68
N SER A 34 7.25 0.88 -2.97
CA SER A 34 6.05 1.53 -3.50
C SER A 34 5.10 2.03 -2.42
N THR A 35 5.21 1.50 -1.20
CA THR A 35 4.40 1.92 -0.05
C THR A 35 4.82 3.32 0.40
N HIS A 36 3.95 4.29 0.19
CA HIS A 36 4.22 5.71 0.50
C HIS A 36 3.13 6.35 1.37
N LYS A 37 2.11 5.58 1.77
CA LYS A 37 1.08 5.98 2.73
C LYS A 37 1.01 4.97 3.86
N VAL A 38 0.96 5.46 5.08
CA VAL A 38 0.75 4.66 6.29
C VAL A 38 -0.33 5.32 7.14
N GLY A 39 -1.25 4.51 7.64
CA GLY A 39 -2.27 4.92 8.60
C GLY A 39 -2.25 3.98 9.79
N CYS A 40 -2.01 4.50 10.98
CA CYS A 40 -1.96 3.71 12.21
C CYS A 40 -3.07 4.10 13.18
N GLY A 41 -3.54 3.13 13.94
CA GLY A 41 -4.46 3.32 15.06
C GLY A 41 -4.03 2.44 16.22
N PHE A 42 -4.45 2.84 17.42
CA PHE A 42 -4.29 2.01 18.61
C PHE A 42 -5.61 1.94 19.38
N ASN A 43 -5.82 0.85 20.10
CA ASN A 43 -7.00 0.65 20.92
C ASN A 43 -6.63 -0.07 22.23
N TYR A 44 -7.19 0.40 23.34
CA TYR A 44 -7.13 -0.34 24.60
C TYR A 44 -8.13 -1.50 24.56
N CYS A 45 -7.63 -2.71 24.80
CA CYS A 45 -8.41 -3.93 24.87
C CYS A 45 -8.46 -4.37 26.34
N PRO A 46 -9.61 -4.22 27.03
CA PRO A 46 -9.75 -4.72 28.39
C PRO A 46 -9.62 -6.24 28.43
N GLU A 47 -9.29 -6.77 29.60
CA GLU A 47 -9.27 -8.21 29.83
C GLU A 47 -10.61 -8.83 29.45
N ASN A 48 -10.55 -9.98 28.77
CA ASN A 48 -11.71 -10.78 28.42
C ASN A 48 -11.40 -12.27 28.61
N ASN A 49 -12.39 -13.11 28.34
CA ASN A 49 -12.28 -14.56 28.52
C ASN A 49 -11.19 -15.22 27.65
N ILE A 50 -10.71 -14.55 26.60
CA ILE A 50 -9.69 -15.06 25.66
C ILE A 50 -8.29 -14.62 26.09
N THR A 51 -8.04 -13.31 26.25
CA THR A 51 -6.68 -12.78 26.47
C THR A 51 -6.23 -12.79 27.93
N LYS A 52 -7.16 -12.94 28.89
CA LYS A 52 -6.92 -13.05 30.35
C LYS A 52 -6.12 -11.91 30.99
N HIS A 53 -5.75 -10.89 30.21
CA HIS A 53 -5.09 -9.67 30.62
C HIS A 53 -5.49 -8.55 29.66
N ALA A 54 -5.49 -7.32 30.16
CA ALA A 54 -5.67 -6.14 29.32
C ALA A 54 -4.40 -5.82 28.52
N TYR A 55 -4.57 -5.29 27.30
CA TYR A 55 -3.46 -4.94 26.42
C TYR A 55 -3.83 -3.78 25.50
N PHE A 56 -2.84 -3.20 24.82
CA PHE A 56 -3.05 -2.25 23.74
C PHE A 56 -2.81 -2.93 22.41
N SER A 57 -3.79 -2.83 21.50
CA SER A 57 -3.65 -3.23 20.12
C SER A 57 -3.15 -2.05 19.29
N TYR A 58 -2.12 -2.27 18.48
CA TYR A 58 -1.59 -1.31 17.52
C TYR A 58 -1.70 -1.92 16.12
N VAL A 59 -2.35 -1.18 15.21
CA VAL A 59 -2.55 -1.64 13.83
C VAL A 59 -2.11 -0.52 12.90
N CYS A 60 -1.22 -0.84 11.96
CA CYS A 60 -0.84 0.03 10.86
C CYS A 60 -1.23 -0.60 9.53
N ASN A 61 -1.82 0.21 8.67
CA ASN A 61 -2.13 -0.11 7.28
C ASN A 61 -1.14 0.60 6.37
N TYR A 62 -0.61 -0.14 5.40
CA TYR A 62 0.38 0.32 4.44
C TYR A 62 -0.22 0.30 3.03
N CYS A 63 -0.12 1.42 2.31
CA CYS A 63 -0.68 1.57 0.97
C CYS A 63 0.30 2.27 0.02
N PRO A 64 0.37 1.84 -1.27
CA PRO A 64 -0.11 0.59 -1.83
C PRO A 64 0.41 -0.64 -1.09
N ILE A 65 -0.28 -1.77 -1.29
CA ILE A 65 0.07 -3.05 -0.65
C ILE A 65 1.50 -3.44 -1.02
N GLY A 66 2.26 -3.89 -0.01
CA GLY A 66 3.58 -4.48 -0.21
C GLY A 66 3.57 -6.00 -0.20
N ASN A 67 4.74 -6.61 0.00
CA ASN A 67 4.92 -8.05 0.14
C ASN A 67 4.34 -8.87 -1.02
N HIS A 68 4.52 -8.37 -2.26
CA HIS A 68 4.14 -9.13 -3.45
C HIS A 68 4.91 -10.46 -3.49
N PRO A 69 4.23 -11.61 -3.72
CA PRO A 69 4.87 -12.93 -3.67
C PRO A 69 6.11 -13.05 -4.56
N GLU A 70 6.07 -12.41 -5.74
CA GLU A 70 7.17 -12.44 -6.72
C GLU A 70 8.39 -11.59 -6.34
N ARG A 71 8.26 -10.70 -5.36
CA ARG A 71 9.32 -9.81 -4.88
C ARG A 71 9.49 -9.85 -3.38
N PHE A 72 9.03 -10.93 -2.74
CA PHE A 72 8.96 -11.00 -1.28
C PHE A 72 10.33 -10.82 -0.62
N ASP A 73 11.41 -11.30 -1.23
CA ASP A 73 12.80 -11.17 -0.77
C ASP A 73 13.47 -9.84 -1.17
N ARG A 74 12.84 -9.07 -2.06
CA ARG A 74 13.39 -7.82 -2.62
C ARG A 74 12.38 -6.68 -2.50
N PRO A 75 12.29 -6.03 -1.33
CA PRO A 75 11.29 -4.99 -1.06
C PRO A 75 11.59 -3.67 -1.77
N TYR A 76 12.79 -3.52 -2.35
CA TYR A 76 13.21 -2.39 -3.17
C TYR A 76 14.26 -2.84 -4.19
N THR A 77 14.39 -2.11 -5.30
CA THR A 77 15.48 -2.33 -6.26
C THR A 77 16.82 -1.94 -5.63
N ASN A 78 17.81 -2.83 -5.65
CA ASN A 78 19.17 -2.51 -5.22
C ASN A 78 19.85 -1.64 -6.29
N GLY A 79 20.47 -0.52 -5.87
CA GLY A 79 21.21 0.36 -6.77
C GLY A 79 21.55 1.69 -6.12
N THR A 80 21.99 2.64 -6.95
CA THR A 80 22.21 4.02 -6.53
C THR A 80 20.89 4.63 -6.05
N ALA A 81 20.90 5.24 -4.87
CA ALA A 81 19.71 5.87 -4.33
C ALA A 81 19.11 6.88 -5.33
N CYS A 82 17.80 6.82 -5.52
CA CYS A 82 17.02 7.68 -6.42
C CYS A 82 17.28 7.54 -7.93
N SER A 83 17.99 6.51 -8.40
CA SER A 83 18.22 6.30 -9.84
C SER A 83 16.94 6.08 -10.68
N GLU A 84 15.82 5.74 -10.03
CA GLU A 84 14.51 5.55 -10.68
C GLU A 84 13.60 6.78 -10.58
N CYS A 85 14.07 7.91 -10.03
CA CYS A 85 13.24 9.08 -9.74
C CYS A 85 13.99 10.41 -9.87
N ASP A 86 14.63 10.63 -11.02
CA ASP A 86 15.38 11.84 -11.32
C ASP A 86 14.53 13.11 -11.11
N GLY A 87 15.11 14.12 -10.48
CA GLY A 87 14.41 15.37 -10.12
C GLY A 87 13.40 15.24 -8.97
N HIS A 88 13.12 14.03 -8.48
CA HIS A 88 12.13 13.75 -7.42
C HIS A 88 12.74 13.11 -6.17
N CYS A 89 14.02 13.36 -5.89
CA CYS A 89 14.71 12.78 -4.76
C CYS A 89 14.68 13.68 -3.50
N ARG A 90 14.40 13.08 -2.33
CA ARG A 90 14.54 13.70 -1.01
C ARG A 90 15.88 13.34 -0.40
N GLY A 91 16.71 14.35 -0.13
CA GLY A 91 17.93 14.18 0.65
C GLY A 91 18.87 13.12 0.08
N ASN A 92 18.86 12.92 -1.23
CA ASN A 92 19.64 11.90 -1.95
C ASN A 92 19.41 10.45 -1.46
N LYS A 93 18.22 10.15 -0.95
CA LYS A 93 17.88 8.83 -0.37
C LYS A 93 16.50 8.29 -0.74
N LEU A 94 15.47 9.12 -0.83
CA LEU A 94 14.08 8.65 -1.00
C LEU A 94 13.39 9.33 -2.18
N CYS A 95 12.70 8.56 -3.02
CA CYS A 95 11.85 9.09 -4.07
C CYS A 95 10.58 9.76 -3.51
N LYS A 96 10.11 10.82 -4.19
CA LYS A 96 8.87 11.55 -3.84
C LYS A 96 7.79 11.49 -4.91
N ASN A 97 8.08 10.92 -6.07
CA ASN A 97 7.15 10.75 -7.20
C ASN A 97 6.35 9.43 -7.09
N GLY A 98 5.79 9.14 -5.91
CA GLY A 98 4.93 7.97 -5.71
C GLY A 98 3.61 8.06 -6.49
N CYS A 99 3.16 6.94 -7.03
CA CYS A 99 1.85 6.83 -7.68
C CYS A 99 0.72 6.98 -6.64
N PRO A 100 -0.24 7.90 -6.80
CA PRO A 100 -1.31 8.06 -5.82
C PRO A 100 -2.36 6.93 -5.85
N TYR A 101 -2.33 6.10 -6.90
CA TYR A 101 -3.22 4.98 -7.14
C TYR A 101 -2.55 3.65 -6.77
N ALA A 102 -3.35 2.61 -6.62
CA ALA A 102 -2.88 1.24 -6.46
C ALA A 102 -3.64 0.34 -7.44
N ASP A 103 -2.99 -0.73 -7.88
CA ASP A 103 -3.67 -1.78 -8.63
C ASP A 103 -4.38 -2.72 -7.64
N PHE A 104 -5.60 -3.08 -7.98
CA PHE A 104 -6.41 -4.05 -7.27
C PHE A 104 -6.17 -5.47 -7.79
N TRP A 105 -5.98 -5.63 -9.11
CA TRP A 105 -5.58 -6.92 -9.68
C TRP A 105 -4.06 -7.09 -9.67
N THR A 106 -3.61 -8.28 -9.31
CA THR A 106 -2.17 -8.58 -9.22
C THR A 106 -1.48 -8.65 -10.58
N ASN A 107 -2.24 -8.98 -11.63
CA ASN A 107 -1.73 -9.18 -12.99
C ASN A 107 -1.94 -7.97 -13.91
N CYS A 108 -2.17 -6.76 -13.39
CA CYS A 108 -2.35 -5.55 -14.20
C CYS A 108 -1.18 -5.30 -15.16
N ASN A 109 0.05 -5.58 -14.76
CA ASN A 109 1.23 -5.46 -15.63
C ASN A 109 1.15 -6.38 -16.86
N GLU A 110 0.77 -7.65 -16.67
CA GLU A 110 0.65 -8.64 -17.74
C GLU A 110 -0.54 -8.33 -18.67
N LEU A 111 -1.65 -7.89 -18.09
CA LEU A 111 -2.81 -7.42 -18.84
C LEU A 111 -2.45 -6.20 -19.69
N ASN A 112 -1.67 -5.26 -19.14
CA ASN A 112 -1.25 -4.06 -19.84
C ASN A 112 -0.30 -4.37 -21.00
N SER A 113 0.64 -5.31 -20.82
CA SER A 113 1.57 -5.70 -21.89
C SER A 113 0.88 -6.40 -23.06
N THR A 114 -0.22 -7.12 -22.80
CA THR A 114 -0.91 -7.93 -23.81
C THR A 114 -2.10 -7.19 -24.43
N TRP A 115 -2.83 -6.42 -23.62
CA TRP A 115 -4.14 -5.85 -23.94
C TRP A 115 -4.26 -4.40 -23.48
N HIS A 116 -3.23 -3.57 -23.70
CA HIS A 116 -3.19 -2.17 -23.27
C HIS A 116 -4.48 -1.40 -23.55
N ASN A 117 -4.93 -1.40 -24.81
CA ASN A 117 -6.12 -0.66 -25.25
C ASN A 117 -7.39 -1.15 -24.54
N TRP A 118 -7.55 -2.47 -24.43
CA TRP A 118 -8.67 -3.05 -23.68
C TRP A 118 -8.61 -2.66 -22.21
N LEU A 119 -7.42 -2.54 -21.60
CA LEU A 119 -7.27 -2.23 -20.18
C LEU A 119 -7.45 -0.73 -19.87
N CYS A 120 -6.81 0.15 -20.65
CA CYS A 120 -6.57 1.54 -20.29
C CYS A 120 -7.33 2.59 -21.12
N ASP A 121 -7.98 2.24 -22.25
CA ASP A 121 -8.63 3.24 -23.13
C ASP A 121 -9.92 3.82 -22.55
N ASP A 122 -10.61 3.10 -21.67
CA ASP A 122 -11.90 3.51 -21.11
C ASP A 122 -11.86 3.59 -19.58
N GLU A 123 -11.74 4.81 -19.06
CA GLU A 123 -11.65 5.09 -17.64
C GLU A 123 -12.90 4.72 -16.84
N THR A 124 -14.04 4.52 -17.51
CA THR A 124 -15.32 4.20 -16.86
C THR A 124 -15.46 2.72 -16.54
N THR A 125 -14.60 1.88 -17.12
CA THR A 125 -14.68 0.42 -16.97
C THR A 125 -14.08 -0.06 -15.64
N ASP A 126 -14.65 -1.15 -15.09
CA ASP A 126 -14.15 -1.76 -13.85
C ASP A 126 -12.69 -2.22 -13.95
N ARG A 127 -12.26 -2.70 -15.12
CA ARG A 127 -10.87 -3.09 -15.41
C ARG A 127 -9.88 -1.92 -15.30
N TYR A 128 -10.27 -0.75 -15.80
CA TYR A 128 -9.46 0.45 -15.65
C TYR A 128 -9.35 0.85 -14.17
N GLN A 129 -10.46 0.81 -13.46
CA GLN A 129 -10.50 1.12 -12.03
C GLN A 129 -9.67 0.13 -11.21
N ALA A 130 -9.65 -1.15 -11.60
CA ALA A 130 -8.85 -2.19 -10.99
C ALA A 130 -7.35 -2.06 -11.30
N CYS A 131 -6.96 -1.48 -12.44
CA CYS A 131 -5.56 -1.34 -12.87
C CYS A 131 -5.11 0.13 -12.99
N ARG A 132 -5.66 0.98 -12.13
CA ARG A 132 -5.51 2.43 -12.20
C ARG A 132 -4.06 2.90 -12.01
N SER A 133 -3.25 2.19 -11.22
CA SER A 133 -1.82 2.52 -11.08
C SER A 133 -1.10 2.22 -12.40
N THR A 134 -1.31 1.03 -12.95
CA THR A 134 -0.71 0.64 -14.23
C THR A 134 -1.12 1.58 -15.38
N CYS A 135 -2.36 2.05 -15.45
CA CYS A 135 -2.82 2.94 -16.53
C CYS A 135 -2.46 4.43 -16.35
N ARG A 136 -2.25 4.95 -15.12
CA ARG A 136 -2.08 6.40 -14.87
C ARG A 136 -0.73 6.84 -14.31
N CYS A 137 0.14 5.91 -13.94
CA CYS A 137 1.35 6.22 -13.19
C CYS A 137 2.64 5.99 -13.98
N GLU A 138 2.65 6.38 -15.25
CA GLU A 138 3.87 6.47 -16.04
C GLU A 138 4.89 7.41 -15.36
N GLY A 139 6.16 6.98 -15.29
CA GLY A 139 7.24 7.74 -14.65
C GLY A 139 7.14 7.91 -13.13
N LYS A 140 6.24 7.18 -12.45
CA LYS A 140 6.08 7.21 -10.99
C LYS A 140 6.47 5.89 -10.34
N ILE A 141 6.89 5.95 -9.08
CA ILE A 141 7.17 4.77 -8.26
C ILE A 141 5.85 4.08 -7.91
N ARG A 142 5.76 2.77 -8.17
CA ARG A 142 4.55 1.94 -8.09
C ARG A 142 4.87 0.55 -7.57
#